data_AF-C6A2Q8-F1
#
_entry.id   AF-C6A2Q8-F1
#
_cell.length_a   1.000
_cell.length_b   1.000
_cell.length_c   1.000
_cell.angle_alpha   90.00
_cell.angle_beta   90.00
_cell.angle_gamma   90.00
#
_symmetry.space_group_name_H-M   'P 1'
#
loop_
_entity.id
_entity.type
_entity.pdbx_description
1 polymer ?
#
loop_
_entity_poly.entity_id
_entity_poly.type
_entity_poly.pdbx_seq_one_letter_code
_entity_poly.pdbx_strand_id
1 'polypeptide(L)' 'MILLSIAVVEEKNLVNAVVKYAFLSLTFVLVLVLLKAPDVALSAIVVGAIIIGAFLFTIREVEK' A
#
# COMPACT_ATOMS: atom_id res chain seq x y z
N MET A 1 10.49 -5.35 2.66
CA MET A 1 9.89 -4.94 1.38
C MET A 1 9.77 -6.09 0.41
N ILE A 2 10.85 -6.80 0.03
CA ILE A 2 10.77 -7.92 -0.94
C ILE A 2 9.73 -8.98 -0.58
N LEU A 3 9.78 -9.54 0.64
CA LEU A 3 8.82 -10.56 1.08
C LEU A 3 7.37 -10.05 1.09
N LEU A 4 7.16 -8.80 1.52
CA LEU A 4 5.83 -8.17 1.48
C LEU A 4 5.34 -7.98 0.05
N SER A 5 6.22 -7.57 -0.87
CA SER A 5 5.88 -7.44 -2.29
C SER A 5 5.47 -8.79 -2.90
N ILE A 6 6.19 -9.87 -2.60
CA ILE A 6 5.81 -11.23 -3.03
C ILE A 6 4.43 -11.59 -2.44
N ALA A 7 4.24 -11.37 -1.13
CA ALA A 7 2.99 -11.69 -0.46
C ALA A 7 1.77 -10.90 -0.99
N VAL A 8 1.98 -9.68 -1.51
CA VAL A 8 0.95 -8.89 -2.19
C VAL A 8 0.58 -9.52 -3.53
N VAL A 9 1.58 -9.89 -4.34
CA VAL A 9 1.37 -10.43 -5.69
C VAL A 9 0.77 -11.85 -5.67
N GLU A 10 1.15 -12.67 -4.70
CA GLU A 10 0.64 -14.05 -4.56
C GLU A 10 -0.77 -14.13 -3.95
N GLU A 11 -1.28 -13.05 -3.37
CA GLU A 11 -2.58 -13.04 -2.73
C GLU A 11 -3.72 -13.13 -3.76
N LYS A 12 -4.59 -14.13 -3.60
CA LYS A 12 -5.70 -14.37 -4.52
C LYS A 12 -6.90 -13.48 -4.21
N ASN A 13 -7.09 -13.13 -2.95
CA ASN A 13 -8.18 -12.25 -2.54
C ASN A 13 -7.74 -10.78 -2.69
N LEU A 14 -8.40 -10.04 -3.59
CA LEU A 14 -8.00 -8.67 -3.92
C LEU A 14 -8.03 -7.72 -2.72
N VAL A 15 -9.01 -7.88 -1.82
CA VAL A 15 -9.09 -7.08 -0.60
C VAL A 15 -7.89 -7.36 0.31
N ASN A 16 -7.55 -8.63 0.52
CA ASN A 16 -6.36 -9.00 1.29
C ASN A 16 -5.07 -8.53 0.61
N ALA A 17 -4.99 -8.52 -0.72
CA ALA A 17 -3.84 -8.01 -1.45
C ALA A 17 -3.64 -6.52 -1.19
N VAL A 18 -4.73 -5.73 -1.17
CA VAL A 18 -4.71 -4.30 -0.82
C VAL A 18 -4.30 -4.08 0.64
N VAL A 19 -4.76 -4.92 1.57
CA VAL A 19 -4.33 -4.85 2.98
C VAL A 19 -2.82 -5.11 3.10
N LYS A 20 -2.29 -6.14 2.43
CA LYS A 20 -0.85 -6.41 2.40
C LYS A 20 -0.07 -5.27 1.73
N TYR A 21 -0.64 -4.64 0.70
CA TYR A 21 -0.06 -3.47 0.06
C TYR A 21 0.00 -2.27 1.03
N ALA A 22 -1.00 -2.09 1.89
CA ALA A 22 -0.97 -1.06 2.93
C ALA A 22 0.21 -1.27 3.90
N PHE A 23 0.51 -2.52 4.29
CA PHE A 23 1.70 -2.83 5.10
C PHE A 23 3.01 -2.58 4.35
N LEU A 24 3.07 -2.88 3.05
CA LEU A 24 4.22 -2.54 2.21
C LEU A 24 4.43 -1.01 2.15
N SER A 25 3.35 -0.25 1.93
CA SER A 25 3.36 1.22 1.91
C SER A 25 3.82 1.79 3.26
N LEU A 26 3.32 1.26 4.38
CA LEU A 26 3.76 1.65 5.71
C LEU A 26 5.26 1.39 5.91
N THR A 27 5.75 0.22 5.49
CA THR A 27 7.18 -0.12 5.57
C THR A 27 8.02 0.87 4.76
N PHE A 28 7.56 1.25 3.57
CA PHE A 28 8.21 2.25 2.74
C PHE A 28 8.27 3.62 3.41
N VAL A 29 7.16 4.07 4.00
CA VAL A 29 7.11 5.33 4.78
C VAL A 29 8.12 5.30 5.93
N LEU A 30 8.20 4.19 6.68
CA LEU A 30 9.16 4.06 7.78
C LEU A 30 10.61 4.16 7.29
N VAL A 31 10.93 3.58 6.12
CA VAL A 31 12.26 3.72 5.50
C VAL A 31 12.55 5.18 5.15
N LEU A 32 11.59 5.92 4.58
CA LEU A 32 11.76 7.34 4.26
C LEU A 32 12.03 8.19 5.51
N VAL A 33 11.32 7.89 6.61
CA VAL A 33 11.57 8.54 7.90
C VAL A 33 13.00 8.25 8.40
N LEU A 34 13.45 6.99 8.33
CA LEU A 34 14.81 6.60 8.72
C LEU A 34 15.89 7.26 7.86
N LEU A 35 15.60 7.49 6.57
CA LEU A 35 16.47 8.20 5.64
C LEU A 35 16.46 9.72 5.81
N LYS A 36 15.72 10.26 6.80
CA LYS A 36 15.57 11.69 7.04
C LYS A 36 14.95 12.43 5.84
N ALA A 37 14.02 11.79 5.14
CA ALA A 37 13.25 12.37 4.05
C ALA A 37 11.77 12.60 4.45
N PRO A 38 11.49 13.56 5.36
CA PRO A 38 10.15 13.75 5.94
C PRO A 38 9.11 14.23 4.93
N ASP A 39 9.50 15.08 3.97
CA ASP A 39 8.58 15.63 2.96
C ASP A 39 8.05 14.53 2.02
N VAL A 40 8.95 13.61 1.64
CA VAL A 40 8.60 12.44 0.82
C VAL A 40 7.77 11.46 1.63
N ALA A 41 8.09 11.25 2.92
CA ALA A 41 7.32 10.37 3.80
C ALA A 41 5.88 10.87 3.96
N LEU A 42 5.68 12.17 4.18
CA LEU A 42 4.36 12.78 4.29
C LEU A 42 3.57 12.63 2.98
N SER A 43 4.21 12.90 1.85
CA SER A 43 3.60 12.73 0.53
C SER A 43 3.22 11.27 0.27
N ALA A 44 4.08 10.32 0.65
CA ALA A 44 3.84 8.89 0.49
C ALA A 44 2.66 8.39 1.34
N ILE A 45 2.46 8.92 2.55
CA ILE A 45 1.28 8.61 3.38
C ILE A 45 -0.01 9.03 2.67
N VAL A 46 -0.07 10.28 2.18
CA VAL A 46 -1.27 10.82 1.52
C VAL A 46 -1.57 10.07 0.23
N VAL A 47 -0.57 9.89 -0.63
CA VAL A 47 -0.71 9.14 -1.89
C VAL A 47 -1.10 7.70 -1.61
N GLY A 48 -0.47 7.05 -0.62
CA GLY A 48 -0.79 5.68 -0.24
C GLY A 48 -2.26 5.53 0.17
N ALA A 49 -2.79 6.44 0.98
CA ALA A 49 -4.20 6.43 1.39
C ALA A 49 -5.16 6.59 0.21
N ILE A 50 -4.85 7.50 -0.72
CA ILE A 50 -5.65 7.71 -1.94
C ILE A 50 -5.67 6.44 -2.81
N ILE A 51 -4.50 5.82 -3.03
CA ILE A 51 -4.40 4.61 -3.86
C ILE A 51 -5.13 3.43 -3.23
N ILE A 52 -4.99 3.23 -1.91
CA ILE A 52 -5.73 2.17 -1.19
C ILE A 52 -7.24 2.38 -1.35
N GLY A 53 -7.72 3.61 -1.18
CA GLY A 53 -9.14 3.95 -1.37
C GLY A 53 -9.62 3.68 -2.80
N ALA A 54 -8.83 4.07 -3.80
CA ALA A 54 -9.15 3.83 -5.21
C ALA A 54 -9.22 2.33 -5.53
N PHE A 55 -8.29 1.52 -5.01
CA PHE A 55 -8.33 0.07 -5.20
C PHE A 55 -9.57 -0.55 -4.56
N LEU A 56 -9.87 -0.23 -3.29
CA LEU A 56 -11.04 -0.79 -2.61
C LEU A 56 -12.35 -0.41 -3.31
N PHE A 57 -12.46 0.84 -3.77
CA PHE A 57 -13.62 1.28 -4.54
C PHE A 57 -13.76 0.50 -5.85
N THR A 58 -12.65 0.32 -6.58
CA THR A 58 -12.65 -0.38 -7.86
C THR A 58 -12.98 -1.87 -7.68
N ILE A 59 -12.37 -2.54 -6.70
CA ILE A 59 -12.63 -3.95 -6.38
C ILE A 59 -14.11 -4.15 -6.08
N ARG A 60 -14.69 -3.27 -5.25
CA ARG A 60 -16.12 -3.33 -4.92
C ARG A 60 -17.03 -3.21 -6.14
N GLU A 61 -16.65 -2.44 -7.15
CA GLU A 61 -17.46 -2.25 -8.35
C GLU A 61 -17.28 -3.38 -9.36
N VAL A 62 -16.13 -4.05 -9.38
CA VAL A 62 -15.84 -5.19 -10.27
C VAL A 62 -16.33 -6.53 -9.70
N GLU A 63 -16.43 -6.68 -8.37
CA GLU A 63 -17.00 -7.87 -7.72
C GLU A 63 -18.55 -7.89 -7.67
N LYS A 64 -19.22 -6.81 -8.10
CA LYS A 64 -20.68 -6.79 -8.33
C LYS A 64 -21.04 -7.47 -9.65
#